data_AF-A0A1W9J308-F1
#
_entry.id   AF-A0A1W9J308-F1
#
_cell.length_a   1.000
_cell.length_b   1.000
_cell.length_c   1.000
_cell.angle_alpha   90.00
_cell.angle_beta   90.00
_cell.angle_gamma   90.00
#
_symmetry.space_group_name_H-M   'P 1'
#
loop_
_entity.id
_entity.type
_entity.pdbx_description
1 polymer ?
#
loop_
_entity_poly.entity_id
_entity_poly.type
_entity_poly.pdbx_seq_one_letter_code
_entity_poly.pdbx_strand_id
1 'polypeptide(L)'
;MGLAITIILAAPLIIYSQAPSGPLRTGDTIFSHGQQQVVIADPLATLGPQVRNTCLLDPDSPLIVLALPYEDPDGDILATVQGNPDAEWPFCRIHAQVHIKIRQMVQKPVLWNLPQRLLTDLWRS
;
A
#
# COMPACT_ATOMS: atom_id res chain seq x y z
N MET A 1 40.16 1.47 -11.56
CA MET A 1 39.82 0.93 -10.22
C MET A 1 38.59 1.58 -9.59
N GLY A 2 38.39 2.90 -9.70
CA GLY A 2 37.20 3.57 -9.12
C GLY A 2 35.85 3.03 -9.62
N LEU A 3 35.71 2.78 -10.93
CA LEU A 3 34.46 2.29 -11.53
C LEU A 3 34.01 0.92 -10.97
N ALA A 4 34.96 0.01 -10.74
CA ALA A 4 34.66 -1.32 -10.21
C ALA A 4 34.11 -1.24 -8.77
N ILE A 5 34.67 -0.33 -7.96
CA ILE A 5 34.21 -0.09 -6.59
C ILE A 5 32.79 0.48 -6.61
N THR A 6 32.48 1.40 -7.54
CA THR A 6 31.13 1.96 -7.67
C THR A 6 30.09 0.91 -8.04
N ILE A 7 30.43 -0.01 -8.96
CA ILE A 7 29.52 -1.10 -9.38
C ILE A 7 29.29 -2.08 -8.22
N ILE A 8 30.33 -2.45 -7.48
CA ILE A 8 30.23 -3.37 -6.34
C ILE A 8 29.38 -2.77 -5.21
N LEU A 9 29.44 -1.46 -4.99
CA LEU A 9 28.62 -0.77 -3.98
C LEU A 9 27.18 -0.52 -4.45
N ALA A 10 26.96 -0.23 -5.74
CA ALA A 10 25.63 0.05 -6.28
C ALA A 10 24.81 -1.22 -6.55
N ALA A 11 25.45 -2.32 -6.95
CA ALA A 11 24.78 -3.58 -7.27
C ALA A 11 23.89 -4.13 -6.12
N PRO A 12 24.36 -4.25 -4.86
CA PRO A 12 23.50 -4.75 -3.78
C PRO A 12 22.34 -3.78 -3.50
N LEU A 13 22.54 -2.46 -3.57
CA LEU A 13 21.47 -1.48 -3.39
C LEU A 13 20.33 -1.68 -4.40
N ILE A 14 20.66 -1.92 -5.67
CA ILE A 14 19.66 -2.16 -6.72
C ILE A 14 18.96 -3.51 -6.51
N ILE A 15 19.73 -4.58 -6.28
CA ILE A 15 19.19 -5.94 -6.18
C ILE A 15 18.34 -6.12 -4.91
N TYR A 16 18.78 -5.58 -3.76
CA TYR A 16 18.00 -5.64 -2.52
C TYR A 16 16.79 -4.71 -2.54
N SER A 17 16.82 -3.58 -3.27
CA SER A 17 15.60 -2.76 -3.46
C SER A 17 14.54 -3.48 -4.29
N GLN A 18 14.97 -4.39 -5.17
CA GLN A 18 14.13 -5.18 -6.06
C GLN A 18 13.81 -6.57 -5.47
N ALA A 19 14.14 -6.81 -4.18
CA ALA A 19 13.86 -8.08 -3.53
C ALA A 19 12.37 -8.44 -3.77
N PRO A 20 12.09 -9.67 -4.24
CA PRO A 20 10.74 -10.07 -4.58
C PRO A 20 9.85 -9.83 -3.38
N SER A 21 8.76 -9.11 -3.60
CA SER A 21 7.60 -9.16 -2.72
C SER A 21 7.28 -10.63 -2.49
N GLY A 22 7.65 -11.15 -1.31
CA GLY A 22 7.32 -12.51 -0.92
C GLY A 22 5.80 -12.71 -0.93
N PRO A 23 5.30 -13.95 -0.79
CA PRO A 23 3.87 -14.18 -0.66
C PRO A 23 3.35 -13.31 0.49
N LEU A 24 2.28 -12.56 0.25
CA LEU A 24 1.67 -11.66 1.22
C LEU A 24 1.35 -12.45 2.50
N ARG A 25 1.60 -11.86 3.66
CA ARG A 25 1.35 -12.46 4.97
C ARG A 25 0.48 -11.55 5.82
N THR A 26 -0.23 -12.15 6.77
CA THR A 26 -0.86 -11.39 7.86
C THR A 26 0.23 -10.61 8.61
N GLY A 27 -0.05 -9.34 8.89
CA GLY A 27 0.88 -8.39 9.49
C GLY A 27 1.70 -7.59 8.48
N ASP A 28 1.70 -7.95 7.19
CA ASP A 28 2.40 -7.16 6.17
C ASP A 28 1.78 -5.78 6.04
N THR A 29 2.65 -4.79 5.79
CA THR A 29 2.24 -3.43 5.44
C THR A 29 2.03 -3.34 3.94
N ILE A 30 0.87 -2.84 3.55
CA ILE A 30 0.49 -2.58 2.17
C ILE A 30 -0.04 -1.14 2.05
N PHE A 31 -0.17 -0.67 0.83
CA PHE A 31 -0.72 0.64 0.48
C PHE A 31 -1.77 0.47 -0.60
N SER A 32 -2.71 1.40 -0.72
CA SER A 32 -3.68 1.36 -1.79
C SER A 32 -3.03 1.80 -3.11
N HIS A 33 -3.37 1.12 -4.21
CA HIS A 33 -2.91 1.51 -5.55
C HIS A 33 -3.68 2.74 -6.02
N GLY A 34 -3.21 3.92 -5.61
CA GLY A 34 -3.92 5.18 -5.79
C GLY A 34 -5.12 5.32 -4.83
N GLN A 35 -5.87 6.39 -5.05
CA GLN A 35 -7.07 6.72 -4.28
C GLN A 35 -8.25 5.88 -4.76
N GLN A 36 -8.90 5.15 -3.86
CA GLN A 36 -9.98 4.23 -4.22
C GLN A 36 -11.01 4.05 -3.12
N GLN A 37 -12.24 3.69 -3.50
CA GLN A 37 -13.32 3.39 -2.56
C GLN A 37 -13.30 1.92 -2.15
N VAL A 38 -13.41 1.66 -0.85
CA VAL A 38 -13.42 0.30 -0.27
C VAL A 38 -14.61 0.10 0.64
N VAL A 39 -14.93 -1.17 0.90
CA VAL A 39 -16.02 -1.57 1.80
C VAL A 39 -15.48 -1.77 3.20
N ILE A 40 -16.17 -1.23 4.20
CA ILE A 40 -15.83 -1.37 5.61
C ILE A 40 -16.39 -2.70 6.11
N ALA A 41 -15.52 -3.52 6.73
CA ALA A 41 -15.88 -4.85 7.23
C ALA A 41 -16.77 -4.78 8.49
N ASP A 42 -16.47 -3.84 9.40
CA ASP A 42 -17.27 -3.56 10.59
C ASP A 42 -17.73 -2.10 10.62
N PRO A 43 -18.88 -1.78 9.98
CA PRO A 43 -19.41 -0.43 9.96
C PRO A 43 -19.90 0.05 11.34
N LEU A 44 -20.23 -0.87 12.26
CA LEU A 44 -20.77 -0.53 13.59
C LEU A 44 -19.67 0.00 14.53
N ALA A 45 -18.46 -0.53 14.43
CA ALA A 45 -17.31 -0.08 15.21
C ALA A 45 -16.69 1.23 14.66
N THR A 46 -16.92 1.53 13.38
CA THR A 46 -16.13 2.54 12.65
C THR A 46 -16.89 3.85 12.41
N LEU A 47 -18.22 3.81 12.28
CA LEU A 47 -19.02 4.96 11.86
C LEU A 47 -20.22 5.18 12.79
N GLY A 48 -20.34 6.42 13.28
CA GLY A 48 -21.58 6.91 13.87
C GLY A 48 -22.77 6.84 12.89
N PRO A 49 -23.93 7.44 13.24
CA PRO A 49 -25.25 7.13 12.67
C PRO A 49 -25.47 7.36 11.16
N GLN A 50 -24.46 7.81 10.41
CA GLN A 50 -24.49 7.80 8.95
C GLN A 50 -23.83 6.52 8.42
N VAL A 51 -24.68 5.49 8.29
CA VAL A 51 -24.37 4.17 7.73
C VAL A 51 -23.93 4.31 6.27
N ARG A 52 -22.65 4.60 6.04
CA ARG A 52 -22.01 4.40 4.74
C ARG A 52 -21.03 3.25 4.89
N ASN A 53 -21.33 2.12 4.27
CA ASN A 53 -20.48 0.92 4.35
C ASN A 53 -19.19 1.06 3.53
N THR A 54 -18.86 2.27 3.08
CA THR A 54 -17.70 2.54 2.22
C THR A 54 -16.97 3.78 2.68
N CYS A 55 -15.66 3.78 2.48
CA CYS A 55 -14.77 4.91 2.69
C CYS A 55 -13.72 4.94 1.58
N LEU A 56 -12.98 6.04 1.51
CA LEU A 56 -11.97 6.26 0.49
C LEU A 56 -10.57 6.07 1.10
N LEU A 57 -9.78 5.19 0.50
CA LEU A 57 -8.39 4.94 0.91
C LEU A 57 -7.47 5.97 0.29
N ASP A 58 -6.57 6.47 1.13
CA ASP A 58 -5.44 7.30 0.76
C ASP A 58 -4.22 6.40 0.44
N PRO A 59 -3.61 6.52 -0.76
CA PRO A 59 -2.45 5.73 -1.15
C PRO A 59 -1.21 5.96 -0.29
N ASP A 60 -1.13 7.08 0.42
CA ASP A 60 -0.02 7.37 1.32
C ASP A 60 -0.28 6.86 2.75
N SER A 61 -1.49 6.38 3.02
CA SER A 61 -1.86 5.79 4.31
C SER A 61 -1.55 4.29 4.33
N PRO A 62 -0.70 3.81 5.27
CA PRO A 62 -0.39 2.41 5.38
C PRO A 62 -1.60 1.59 5.86
N LEU A 63 -1.68 0.37 5.36
CA LEU A 63 -2.67 -0.64 5.71
C LEU A 63 -1.93 -1.87 6.22
N ILE A 64 -2.48 -2.54 7.24
CA ILE A 64 -1.93 -3.79 7.77
C ILE A 64 -2.86 -4.94 7.42
N VAL A 65 -2.31 -5.97 6.79
CA VAL A 65 -3.08 -7.18 6.43
C VAL A 65 -3.48 -7.91 7.69
N LEU A 66 -4.79 -8.09 7.90
CA LEU A 66 -5.36 -8.90 8.98
C LEU A 66 -5.64 -10.32 8.53
N ALA A 67 -6.20 -10.49 7.33
CA ALA A 67 -6.50 -11.80 6.78
C ALA A 67 -6.35 -11.81 5.25
N LEU A 68 -5.91 -12.96 4.75
CA LEU A 68 -5.77 -13.25 3.33
C LEU A 68 -6.94 -14.10 2.83
N PRO A 69 -7.31 -13.99 1.54
CA PRO A 69 -8.25 -14.93 0.94
C PRO A 69 -7.65 -16.35 0.99
N TYR A 70 -8.44 -17.30 1.47
CA TYR A 70 -7.98 -18.68 1.71
C TYR A 70 -7.75 -19.47 0.40
N GLU A 71 -8.52 -19.16 -0.66
CA GLU A 71 -8.49 -19.93 -1.93
C GLU A 71 -8.38 -19.08 -3.20
N ASP A 72 -8.54 -17.75 -3.12
CA ASP A 72 -8.55 -16.88 -4.29
C ASP A 72 -7.36 -15.92 -4.28
N PRO A 73 -6.35 -16.12 -5.16
CA PRO A 73 -5.20 -15.20 -5.26
C PRO A 73 -5.58 -13.79 -5.76
N ASP A 74 -6.81 -13.60 -6.26
CA ASP A 74 -7.39 -12.31 -6.64
C ASP A 74 -8.49 -11.84 -5.67
N GLY A 75 -8.68 -12.57 -4.57
CA GLY A 75 -9.72 -12.33 -3.60
C GLY A 75 -9.54 -11.03 -2.82
N ASP A 76 -10.57 -10.70 -2.05
CA ASP A 76 -10.54 -9.55 -1.16
C ASP A 76 -9.77 -9.93 0.12
N ILE A 77 -8.78 -9.12 0.47
CA ILE A 77 -8.07 -9.22 1.75
C ILE A 77 -8.76 -8.33 2.78
N LEU A 78 -8.67 -8.72 4.05
CA LEU A 78 -9.06 -7.87 5.17
C LEU A 78 -7.82 -7.12 5.65
N ALA A 79 -7.90 -5.79 5.70
CA ALA A 79 -6.82 -4.95 6.19
C ALA A 79 -7.34 -3.90 7.18
N THR A 80 -6.47 -3.41 8.05
CA THR A 80 -6.75 -2.28 8.94
C THR A 80 -5.97 -1.04 8.54
N VAL A 81 -6.63 0.11 8.58
CA VAL A 81 -6.03 1.41 8.24
C VAL A 81 -5.13 1.88 9.38
N GLN A 82 -3.86 2.16 9.10
CA GLN A 82 -2.88 2.74 10.05
C GLN A 82 -2.52 4.19 9.67
N GLY A 83 -3.39 4.85 8.90
CA GLY A 83 -3.22 6.22 8.42
C GLY A 83 -3.44 7.30 9.49
N ASN A 84 -3.65 8.53 9.02
CA ASN A 84 -3.80 9.70 9.87
C ASN A 84 -5.00 9.58 10.84
N PRO A 85 -4.83 9.77 12.16
CA PRO A 85 -5.96 9.82 13.11
C PRO A 85 -6.98 10.92 12.81
N ASP A 86 -6.57 12.00 12.13
CA ASP A 86 -7.40 13.14 11.76
C ASP A 86 -8.02 12.99 10.35
N ALA A 87 -8.09 11.77 9.81
CA ALA A 87 -8.72 11.51 8.52
C ALA A 87 -10.20 11.96 8.54
N GLU A 88 -10.48 13.07 7.85
CA GLU A 88 -11.81 13.62 7.64
C GLU A 88 -12.56 12.78 6.59
N TRP A 89 -13.90 12.73 6.67
CA TRP A 89 -14.71 12.14 5.62
C TRP A 89 -14.42 12.85 4.27
N PRO A 90 -14.24 12.13 3.13
CA PRO A 90 -14.64 10.75 2.84
C PRO A 90 -13.61 9.67 3.13
N PHE A 91 -12.48 9.99 3.76
CA PHE A 91 -11.38 9.05 3.96
C PHE A 91 -11.70 8.01 5.05
N CYS A 92 -11.06 6.84 4.94
CA CYS A 92 -11.13 5.82 5.97
C CYS A 92 -10.41 6.28 7.23
N ARG A 93 -11.07 6.15 8.39
CA ARG A 93 -10.47 6.46 9.69
C ARG A 93 -9.39 5.45 10.08
N ILE A 94 -8.50 5.86 10.98
CA ILE A 94 -7.55 4.96 11.61
C ILE A 94 -8.26 3.79 12.32
N HIS A 95 -7.68 2.60 12.24
CA HIS A 95 -8.20 1.32 12.72
C HIS A 95 -9.47 0.80 12.04
N ALA A 96 -9.99 1.49 11.02
CA ALA A 96 -11.07 0.95 10.20
C ALA A 96 -10.64 -0.36 9.54
N GLN A 97 -11.47 -1.40 9.66
CA GLN A 97 -11.25 -2.65 8.94
C GLN A 97 -11.93 -2.55 7.57
N VAL A 98 -11.19 -2.83 6.50
CA VAL A 98 -11.65 -2.67 5.13
C VAL A 98 -11.33 -3.91 4.29
N HIS A 99 -12.22 -4.20 3.34
CA HIS A 99 -11.99 -5.16 2.28
C HIS A 99 -11.35 -4.47 1.09
N ILE A 100 -10.18 -4.94 0.67
CA ILE A 100 -9.47 -4.43 -0.51
C ILE A 100 -9.01 -5.60 -1.37
N LYS A 101 -9.06 -5.43 -2.70
CA LYS A 101 -8.57 -6.45 -3.64
C LYS A 101 -7.06 -6.47 -3.68
N ILE A 102 -6.49 -7.68 -3.82
CA ILE A 102 -5.04 -7.88 -4.00
C ILE A 102 -4.50 -7.06 -5.18
N ARG A 103 -5.26 -6.93 -6.27
CA ARG A 103 -4.87 -6.15 -7.45
C ARG A 103 -4.88 -4.63 -7.23
N GLN A 104 -5.51 -4.17 -6.16
CA GLN A 104 -5.66 -2.75 -5.84
C GLN A 104 -4.73 -2.31 -4.71
N MET A 105 -3.74 -3.13 -4.32
CA MET A 105 -2.75 -2.79 -3.31
C MET A 105 -1.34 -2.88 -3.87
N VAL A 106 -0.41 -2.19 -3.21
CA VAL A 106 1.03 -2.24 -3.49
C VAL A 106 1.79 -2.39 -2.17
N GLN A 107 2.85 -3.17 -2.17
CA GLN A 107 3.71 -3.35 -0.97
C GLN A 107 4.75 -2.23 -0.79
N LYS A 108 4.92 -1.37 -1.80
CA LYS A 108 5.83 -0.23 -1.75
C LYS A 108 5.03 1.07 -1.87
N PRO A 109 5.34 2.09 -1.06
CA PRO A 109 4.69 3.38 -1.19
C PRO A 109 5.00 3.99 -2.56
N VAL A 110 4.05 4.72 -3.13
CA VAL A 110 4.14 5.33 -4.48
C VAL A 110 5.35 6.26 -4.60
N LEU A 111 5.78 6.87 -3.48
CA LEU A 111 6.97 7.72 -3.38
C LEU A 111 8.30 7.00 -3.67
N TRP A 112 8.34 5.67 -3.61
CA TRP A 112 9.55 4.90 -3.97
C TRP A 112 9.95 5.05 -5.45
N ASN A 113 9.01 5.45 -6.33
CA ASN A 113 9.25 5.61 -7.76
C ASN A 113 9.77 7.01 -8.16
N LEU A 114 9.92 7.94 -7.21
CA LEU A 114 10.49 9.28 -7.47
C LEU A 114 11.87 9.27 -8.11
N PRO A 115 12.87 8.49 -7.65
CA PRO A 115 14.19 8.48 -8.28
C PRO A 115 14.15 7.96 -9.73
N GLN A 116 13.27 7.01 -10.04
CA GLN A 116 13.10 6.50 -11.40
C GLN A 116 12.45 7.53 -12.33
N ARG A 117 11.43 8.26 -11.85
CA ARG A 117 10.77 9.32 -12.64
C ARG A 117 11.70 10.47 -12.99
N LEU A 118 12.49 10.94 -12.02
CA LEU A 118 13.51 11.98 -12.23
C LEU A 118 14.57 11.58 -13.26
N LEU A 119 14.98 10.30 -13.26
CA LEU A 119 15.95 9.80 -14.24
C LEU A 119 15.38 9.73 -15.67
N THR A 120 14.10 9.38 -15.85
CA THR A 120 13.46 9.38 -17.17
C THR A 120 13.24 10.77 -17.74
N ASP A 121 12.95 11.76 -16.91
CA ASP A 121 12.73 13.14 -17.35
C ASP A 121 14.05 13.81 -17.78
N LEU A 122 15.16 13.49 -17.11
CA LEU A 122 16.50 13.96 -17.50
C LEU A 122 17.00 13.37 -18.83
N TRP A 123 16.57 12.16 -19.20
CA TRP A 123 16.97 11.50 -20.45
C TRP A 123 16.16 11.94 -21.68
N ARG A 124 15.07 12.69 -21.46
CA ARG A 124 14.18 13.20 -22.52
C ARG A 124 14.44 14.69 -22.83
N SER A 125 15.39 15.33 -22.15
CA SER A 125 15.78 16.73 -22.39
C SER A 125 17.10 16.86 -23.14
#